data_AF-A0A6A2F6Y2-F1
#
_entry.id   AF-A0A6A2F6Y2-F1
#
_cell.length_a   1.000
_cell.length_b   1.000
_cell.length_c   1.000
_cell.angle_alpha   90.00
_cell.angle_beta   90.00
_cell.angle_gamma   90.00
#
_symmetry.space_group_name_H-M   'P 1'
#
loop_
_entity.id
_entity.type
_entity.pdbx_description
1 polymer ?
#
loop_
_entity_poly.entity_id
_entity_poly.type
_entity_poly.pdbx_seq_one_letter_code
_entity_poly.pdbx_strand_id
1 'polypeptide(L)'
;MTDFKKWITAVIDDDDDYNDVCELFQSINNQTSNTRFEYEQKGNIISIKAKWVDDPLILVTEKQTNYLLDYLRENYMEGMDVESYWSYKYNLEKED
;
A
#
# COMPACT_ATOMS: atom_id res chain seq x y z
N MET A 1 15.85 -4.07 -10.33
CA MET A 1 14.42 -4.30 -10.07
C MET A 1 14.27 -4.43 -8.56
N THR A 2 13.59 -3.48 -7.92
CA THR A 2 13.46 -3.44 -6.47
C THR A 2 12.57 -4.59 -6.01
N ASP A 3 13.02 -5.35 -5.01
CA ASP A 3 12.19 -6.36 -4.36
C ASP A 3 11.02 -5.65 -3.68
N PHE A 4 9.79 -5.99 -4.03
CA PHE A 4 8.61 -5.31 -3.50
C PHE A 4 8.54 -5.43 -1.97
N LYS A 5 9.03 -6.52 -1.36
CA LYS A 5 9.03 -6.64 0.11
C LYS A 5 9.97 -5.62 0.73
N LYS A 6 11.16 -5.46 0.16
CA LYS A 6 12.12 -4.44 0.61
C LYS A 6 11.56 -3.04 0.43
N TRP A 7 10.84 -2.78 -0.66
CA TRP A 7 10.18 -1.50 -0.88
C TRP A 7 9.08 -1.26 0.15
N ILE A 8 8.25 -2.28 0.43
CA ILE A 8 7.19 -2.22 1.43
C ILE A 8 7.73 -1.88 2.82
N THR A 9 8.81 -2.53 3.27
CA THR A 9 9.46 -2.21 4.55
C THR A 9 10.07 -0.80 4.58
N ALA A 10 10.33 -0.18 3.42
CA ALA A 10 10.80 1.20 3.36
C ALA A 10 9.68 2.24 3.35
N VAL A 11 8.45 1.84 2.98
CA VAL A 11 7.29 2.75 2.93
C VAL A 11 6.35 2.59 4.11
N ILE A 12 6.25 1.40 4.70
CA ILE A 12 5.43 1.11 5.87
C ILE A 12 6.41 0.84 7.01
N ASP A 13 6.49 1.78 7.96
CA ASP A 13 7.30 1.64 9.18
C ASP A 13 6.57 0.76 10.21
N ASP A 14 7.33 0.16 11.14
CA ASP A 14 6.82 -0.74 12.18
C ASP A 14 5.94 -0.02 13.22
N ASP A 15 5.99 1.31 13.29
CA ASP A 15 5.25 2.18 14.23
C ASP A 15 3.82 2.54 13.75
N ASP A 16 3.14 1.61 13.09
CA ASP A 16 1.68 1.58 13.04
C ASP A 16 1.00 2.74 12.28
N ASP A 17 1.62 3.28 11.22
CA ASP A 17 0.92 4.24 10.35
C ASP A 17 -0.03 3.49 9.41
N TYR A 18 -1.15 3.02 9.97
CA TYR A 18 -2.24 2.36 9.27
C TYR A 18 -2.76 3.19 8.08
N ASN A 19 -2.51 4.52 8.07
CA ASN A 19 -2.78 5.36 6.91
C ASN A 19 -1.88 5.03 5.72
N ASP A 20 -0.60 4.68 5.92
CA ASP A 20 0.29 4.24 4.84
C ASP A 20 -0.22 2.96 4.20
N VAL A 21 -0.61 1.99 5.04
CA VAL A 21 -1.18 0.72 4.58
C VAL A 21 -2.47 0.98 3.79
N CYS A 22 -3.39 1.76 4.35
CA CYS A 22 -4.67 2.09 3.73
C CYS A 22 -4.48 2.87 2.41
N GLU A 23 -3.67 3.92 2.41
CA GLU A 23 -3.45 4.75 1.23
C GLU A 23 -2.70 3.99 0.13
N LEU A 24 -1.72 3.14 0.47
CA LEU A 24 -1.07 2.29 -0.51
C LEU A 24 -2.06 1.31 -1.15
N PHE A 25 -2.83 0.60 -0.32
CA PHE A 25 -3.83 -0.35 -0.79
C PHE A 25 -4.85 0.33 -1.71
N GLN A 26 -5.40 1.47 -1.28
CA GLN A 26 -6.37 2.24 -2.06
C GLN A 26 -5.77 2.79 -3.36
N SER A 27 -4.52 3.25 -3.35
CA SER A 27 -3.86 3.76 -4.56
C SER A 27 -3.77 2.69 -5.64
N ILE A 28 -3.39 1.47 -5.25
CA ILE A 28 -3.28 0.32 -6.16
C ILE A 28 -4.67 -0.16 -6.60
N ASN A 29 -5.59 -0.36 -5.65
CA ASN A 29 -6.92 -0.92 -5.91
C ASN A 29 -7.79 0.01 -6.77
N ASN A 30 -7.72 1.32 -6.52
CA ASN A 30 -8.51 2.32 -7.24
C ASN A 30 -7.73 2.93 -8.42
N GLN A 31 -6.47 2.55 -8.62
CA GLN A 31 -5.61 2.99 -9.72
C GLN A 31 -5.48 4.52 -9.78
N THR A 32 -5.24 5.14 -8.62
CA THR A 32 -5.19 6.61 -8.47
C THR A 32 -4.13 7.04 -7.47
N SER A 33 -3.57 8.23 -7.68
CA SER A 33 -2.74 8.91 -6.68
C SER A 33 -3.60 9.38 -5.50
N ASN A 34 -2.96 9.55 -4.35
CA ASN A 34 -3.56 10.12 -3.14
C ASN A 34 -2.55 11.01 -2.38
N THR A 35 -2.77 11.18 -1.08
CA THR A 35 -1.99 12.10 -0.25
C THR A 35 -0.57 11.59 -0.09
N ARG A 36 -0.38 10.28 0.05
CA ARG A 36 0.90 9.65 0.38
C ARG A 36 1.59 8.99 -0.82
N PHE A 37 0.81 8.51 -1.80
CA PHE A 37 1.30 7.74 -2.93
C PHE A 37 0.92 8.37 -4.28
N GLU A 38 1.87 8.30 -5.22
CA GLU A 38 1.68 8.63 -6.62
C GLU A 38 1.49 7.34 -7.43
N TYR A 39 0.43 7.30 -8.24
CA TYR A 39 0.12 6.21 -9.14
C TYR A 39 0.29 6.67 -10.59
N GLU A 40 1.06 5.93 -11.37
CA GLU A 40 1.11 6.09 -12.82
C GLU A 40 0.95 4.73 -13.51
N GLN A 41 0.14 4.67 -14.56
CA GLN A 41 0.01 3.49 -15.40
C GLN A 41 0.30 3.82 -16.87
N LYS A 42 1.22 3.07 -17.46
CA LYS A 42 1.56 3.12 -18.90
C LYS A 42 1.39 1.73 -19.51
N GLY A 43 0.22 1.49 -20.10
CA GLY A 43 -0.17 0.16 -20.56
C GLY A 43 -0.28 -0.81 -19.38
N ASN A 44 0.50 -1.88 -19.38
CA ASN A 44 0.52 -2.88 -18.30
C ASN A 44 1.52 -2.56 -17.19
N ILE A 45 2.31 -1.49 -17.33
CA ILE A 45 3.31 -1.10 -16.35
C ILE A 45 2.66 -0.11 -15.40
N ILE A 46 2.61 -0.48 -14.12
CA ILE A 46 2.17 0.36 -13.01
C ILE A 46 3.42 0.80 -12.24
N SER A 47 3.50 2.08 -11.94
CA SER A 47 4.51 2.69 -11.07
C SER A 47 3.80 3.28 -9.86
N ILE A 48 4.18 2.81 -8.67
CA ILE A 48 3.72 3.35 -7.38
C ILE A 48 4.90 3.99 -6.69
N LYS A 49 4.77 5.25 -6.27
CA LYS A 49 5.83 5.96 -5.55
C LYS A 49 5.29 6.55 -4.26
N ALA A 50 5.90 6.20 -3.13
CA ALA A 50 5.68 6.92 -1.89
C ALA A 50 6.41 8.26 -1.94
N LYS A 51 5.78 9.34 -1.47
CA LYS A 51 6.36 10.69 -1.60
C LYS A 51 7.67 10.90 -0.80
N TRP A 52 7.95 10.03 0.17
CA TRP A 52 9.16 10.05 1.00
C TRP A 52 10.22 9.01 0.60
N VAL A 53 9.95 8.15 -0.39
CA VAL A 53 10.90 7.16 -0.89
C VAL A 53 11.30 7.52 -2.33
N ASP A 54 12.61 7.53 -2.60
CA ASP A 54 13.15 7.92 -3.91
C ASP A 54 12.74 6.95 -5.03
N ASP A 55 12.87 5.65 -4.76
CA ASP A 55 12.63 4.60 -5.74
C ASP A 55 11.14 4.24 -5.83
N PRO A 56 10.54 4.21 -7.03
CA PRO A 56 9.19 3.69 -7.22
C PRO A 56 9.18 2.15 -7.21
N LEU A 57 8.04 1.58 -6.81
CA LEU A 57 7.70 0.19 -7.07
C LEU A 57 7.11 0.04 -8.46
N ILE A 58 7.71 -0.83 -9.28
CA ILE A 58 7.24 -1.12 -10.64
C ILE A 58 6.59 -2.49 -10.70
N LEU A 59 5.32 -2.53 -11.10
CA LEU A 59 4.54 -3.75 -11.32
C LEU A 59 4.26 -3.88 -12.82
N VAL A 60 4.61 -5.01 -13.42
CA VAL A 60 4.52 -5.21 -14.89
C VAL A 60 3.46 -6.23 -15.29
N THR A 61 2.81 -6.86 -14.32
CA THR A 61 1.75 -7.85 -14.54
C THR A 61 0.64 -7.70 -13.52
N GLU A 62 -0.59 -8.00 -13.93
CA GLU A 62 -1.76 -8.07 -13.04
C GLU A 62 -1.53 -9.05 -11.87
N LYS A 63 -0.79 -10.16 -12.12
CA LYS A 63 -0.43 -11.12 -11.08
C LYS A 63 0.40 -10.49 -9.95
N GLN A 64 1.34 -9.61 -10.28
CA GLN A 64 2.14 -8.90 -9.27
C GLN A 64 1.28 -7.92 -8.47
N THR A 65 0.36 -7.23 -9.14
CA THR A 65 -0.58 -6.31 -8.49
C THR A 65 -1.50 -7.04 -7.51
N ASN A 66 -2.13 -8.14 -7.95
CA ASN A 66 -3.00 -8.93 -7.09
C ASN A 66 -2.23 -9.55 -5.92
N TYR A 67 -1.03 -10.06 -6.17
CA TYR A 67 -0.17 -10.58 -5.11
C TYR A 67 0.22 -9.52 -4.08
N LEU A 68 0.49 -8.28 -4.51
CA LEU A 68 0.78 -7.17 -3.60
C LEU A 68 -0.43 -6.80 -2.74
N LEU A 69 -1.62 -6.72 -3.34
CA LEU A 69 -2.86 -6.43 -2.60
C LEU A 69 -3.15 -7.52 -1.57
N ASP A 70 -3.01 -8.78 -1.95
CA ASP A 70 -3.18 -9.91 -1.02
C ASP A 70 -2.10 -9.90 0.07
N TYR A 71 -0.85 -9.57 -0.27
CA TYR A 71 0.23 -9.45 0.71
C TYR A 71 -0.06 -8.36 1.75
N LEU A 72 -0.52 -7.18 1.33
CA LEU A 72 -0.93 -6.09 2.24
C LEU A 72 -2.08 -6.55 3.14
N ARG A 73 -3.09 -7.19 2.56
CA ARG A 73 -4.25 -7.68 3.32
C ARG A 73 -3.85 -8.66 4.43
N GLU A 74 -3.06 -9.66 4.07
CA GLU A 74 -2.69 -10.75 4.99
C GLU A 74 -1.64 -10.34 6.03
N ASN A 75 -0.71 -9.43 5.69
CA ASN A 75 0.44 -9.12 6.57
C ASN A 75 0.30 -7.80 7.33
N TYR A 76 -0.51 -6.85 6.84
CA TYR A 76 -0.63 -5.53 7.43
C TYR A 76 -2.06 -5.18 7.86
N MET A 77 -3.07 -5.85 7.29
CA MET A 77 -4.48 -5.53 7.54
C MET A 77 -5.23 -6.64 8.29
N GLU A 78 -4.53 -7.61 8.87
CA GLU A 78 -5.10 -8.72 9.64
C GLU A 78 -6.17 -9.52 8.85
N GLY A 79 -6.04 -9.60 7.53
CA GLY A 79 -7.01 -10.25 6.66
C GLY A 79 -8.30 -9.44 6.41
N MET A 80 -8.43 -8.25 6.99
CA MET A 80 -9.62 -7.40 6.86
C MET A 80 -9.63 -6.65 5.51
N ASP A 81 -10.81 -6.24 5.06
CA ASP A 81 -10.91 -5.24 3.99
C ASP A 81 -10.42 -3.86 4.48
N VAL A 82 -10.12 -2.95 3.55
CA VAL A 82 -9.50 -1.65 3.86
C VAL A 82 -10.38 -0.74 4.71
N GLU A 83 -11.71 -0.84 4.58
CA GLU A 83 -12.63 -0.01 5.36
C GLU A 83 -12.73 -0.53 6.80
N SER A 84 -12.85 -1.85 6.95
CA SER A 84 -12.84 -2.52 8.25
C SER A 84 -11.53 -2.30 9.01
N TYR A 85 -10.39 -2.44 8.33
CA TYR A 85 -9.07 -2.21 8.93
C TYR A 85 -8.89 -0.75 9.38
N TRP A 86 -9.25 0.22 8.52
CA TRP A 86 -9.17 1.63 8.87
C TRP A 86 -10.04 1.96 10.09
N SER A 87 -11.28 1.48 10.11
CA SER A 87 -12.21 1.69 11.23
C SER A 87 -11.68 1.08 12.53
N TYR A 88 -11.10 -0.12 12.46
CA TYR A 88 -10.50 -0.80 13.61
C TYR A 88 -9.34 0.01 14.21
N LYS A 89 -8.34 0.38 13.39
CA LYS A 89 -7.16 1.14 13.84
C LYS A 89 -7.54 2.54 14.35
N TYR A 90 -8.45 3.23 13.66
CA TYR A 90 -8.93 4.54 14.08
C TYR A 90 -9.65 4.52 15.45
N ASN A 91 -10.35 3.44 15.77
CA ASN A 91 -10.98 3.31 17.10
C ASN A 91 -9.94 2.98 18.18
N LEU A 92 -8.94 2.15 17.89
CA LEU A 92 -7.85 1.87 18.84
C LEU A 92 -7.09 3.14 19.23
N GLU A 93 -6.73 3.99 18.26
CA GLU A 93 -6.04 5.26 18.53
C GLU A 93 -6.87 6.25 19.38
N LYS A 94 -8.19 6.09 19.43
CA LYS A 94 -9.07 6.94 20.24
C LYS A 94 -9.28 6.43 21.65
N GLU A 95 -9.02 5.15 21.89
CA GLU A 95 -9.17 4.53 23.20
C GLU A 95 -7.91 4.67 24.07
N ASP A 96 -6.74 4.92 23.46
CA ASP A 96 -5.46 5.29 24.11
C ASP A 96 -5.35 6.81 24.41
#